data_AF-A0A4Y2W813-F1
#
_entry.id   AF-A0A4Y2W813-F1
#
_cell.length_a   1.000
_cell.length_b   1.000
_cell.length_c   1.000
_cell.angle_alpha   90.00
_cell.angle_beta   90.00
_cell.angle_gamma   90.00
#
_symmetry.space_group_name_H-M   'P 1'
#
loop_
_entity.id
_entity.type
_entity.pdbx_description
1 polymer ?
#
loop_
_entity_poly.entity_id
_entity_poly.type
_entity_poly.pdbx_seq_one_letter_code
_entity_poly.pdbx_strand_id
1 'polypeptide(L)'
;MDLCDQKLLKKYLHGKTQNCNESFNNVVWSIVPKETFVELQTLRLGINIAIILFNSGFAGLLPVFQTLGVLTGPDLKMFYWSLDNARIVDSTRHSKPSVKESRKKRRASKKSKI
;
A
#
# COMPACT_ATOMS: atom_id res chain seq x y z
N MET A 1 -5.12 -26.81 -15.07
CA MET A 1 -4.27 -25.62 -15.29
C MET A 1 -5.21 -24.49 -15.71
N ASP A 2 -5.75 -23.76 -14.73
CA ASP A 2 -6.91 -22.86 -14.89
C ASP A 2 -6.55 -21.47 -15.46
N LEU A 3 -5.27 -21.28 -15.81
CA LEU A 3 -4.72 -20.01 -16.30
C LEU A 3 -5.06 -19.72 -17.78
N CYS A 4 -5.51 -20.73 -18.53
CA CYS A 4 -5.85 -20.61 -19.95
C CYS A 4 -7.37 -20.65 -20.22
N ASP A 5 -8.21 -20.60 -19.19
CA ASP A 5 -9.67 -20.58 -19.39
C ASP A 5 -10.09 -19.24 -20.05
N GLN A 6 -10.65 -19.34 -21.27
CA GLN A 6 -11.12 -18.19 -22.04
C GLN A 6 -12.22 -17.37 -21.33
N LYS A 7 -13.08 -18.00 -20.51
CA LYS A 7 -14.08 -17.31 -19.69
C LYS A 7 -13.40 -16.51 -18.58
N LEU A 8 -12.31 -17.04 -18.00
CA LEU A 8 -11.50 -16.32 -17.01
C LEU A 8 -10.79 -15.13 -17.67
N LEU A 9 -10.12 -15.34 -18.81
CA LEU A 9 -9.44 -14.31 -19.60
C LEU A 9 -10.36 -13.15 -20.01
N LYS A 10 -11.60 -13.44 -20.42
CA LYS A 10 -12.61 -12.42 -20.76
C LYS A 10 -12.94 -11.48 -19.59
N LYS A 11 -12.83 -11.95 -18.33
CA LYS A 11 -13.04 -11.07 -17.15
C LYS A 11 -11.92 -10.05 -16.99
N TYR A 12 -10.70 -10.37 -17.41
CA TYR A 12 -9.54 -9.47 -17.33
C TYR A 12 -9.51 -8.40 -18.44
N LEU A 13 -10.13 -8.64 -19.60
CA LEU A 13 -10.23 -7.66 -20.70
C LEU A 13 -10.87 -6.32 -20.28
N HIS A 14 -11.78 -6.36 -19.31
CA HIS A 14 -12.49 -5.17 -18.86
C HIS A 14 -11.70 -4.32 -17.86
N GLY A 15 -10.49 -4.76 -17.44
CA GLY A 15 -9.65 -4.04 -16.48
C GLY A 15 -10.32 -3.80 -15.12
N LYS A 16 -11.29 -4.65 -14.75
CA LYS A 16 -12.18 -4.45 -13.60
C LYS A 16 -11.65 -4.99 -12.28
N THR A 17 -10.50 -5.64 -12.26
CA THR A 17 -9.88 -6.14 -11.03
C THR A 17 -8.73 -5.22 -10.64
N GLN A 18 -8.98 -4.29 -9.71
CA GLN A 18 -7.90 -3.85 -8.82
C GLN A 18 -7.56 -5.08 -8.00
N ASN A 19 -6.35 -5.62 -8.15
CA ASN A 19 -5.87 -6.62 -7.23
C ASN A 19 -5.89 -5.97 -5.83
N CYS A 20 -6.72 -6.50 -4.92
CA CYS A 20 -6.88 -5.96 -3.57
C CYS A 20 -5.55 -5.91 -2.80
N ASN A 21 -4.60 -6.77 -3.18
CA ASN A 21 -3.26 -6.83 -2.60
C ASN A 21 -2.31 -5.77 -3.16
N GLU A 22 -2.66 -5.04 -4.23
CA GLU A 22 -1.80 -3.97 -4.77
C GLU A 22 -1.49 -2.89 -3.73
N SER A 23 -2.46 -2.57 -2.87
CA SER A 23 -2.28 -1.55 -1.83
C SER A 23 -1.24 -1.98 -0.80
N PHE A 24 -1.35 -3.22 -0.31
CA PHE A 24 -0.40 -3.78 0.65
C PHE A 24 0.99 -3.97 0.02
N ASN A 25 1.04 -4.55 -1.18
CA ASN A 25 2.30 -4.79 -1.89
C ASN A 25 3.06 -3.48 -2.15
N ASN A 26 2.37 -2.38 -2.42
CA ASN A 26 3.03 -1.06 -2.52
C ASN A 26 3.73 -0.65 -1.23
N VAL A 27 3.13 -0.92 -0.07
CA VAL A 27 3.77 -0.64 1.24
C VAL A 27 5.00 -1.54 1.41
N VAL A 28 4.89 -2.83 1.11
CA VAL A 28 6.05 -3.73 1.18
C VAL A 28 7.18 -3.23 0.27
N TRP A 29 6.89 -2.83 -0.96
CA TRP A 29 7.91 -2.38 -1.93
C TRP A 29 8.49 -1.01 -1.60
N SER A 30 7.81 -0.19 -0.81
CA SER A 30 8.37 1.05 -0.27
C SER A 30 9.45 0.83 0.79
N ILE A 31 9.47 -0.37 1.41
CA ILE A 31 10.42 -0.74 2.47
C ILE A 31 11.50 -1.67 1.91
N VAL A 32 11.08 -2.69 1.15
CA VAL A 32 11.95 -3.68 0.50
C VAL A 32 11.67 -3.63 -1.01
N PRO A 33 12.45 -2.83 -1.77
CA PRO A 33 12.25 -2.69 -3.21
C PRO A 33 12.34 -4.03 -3.92
N LYS A 34 11.42 -4.28 -4.86
CA LYS A 34 11.36 -5.53 -5.63
C LYS A 34 12.59 -5.72 -6.53
N GLU A 35 13.26 -4.62 -6.88
CA GLU A 35 14.45 -4.59 -7.73
C GLU A 35 15.72 -4.93 -6.95
N THR A 36 15.66 -4.97 -5.62
CA THR A 36 16.81 -5.21 -4.75
C THR A 36 16.70 -6.59 -4.13
N PHE A 37 17.70 -7.44 -4.41
CA PHE A 37 17.84 -8.70 -3.70
C PHE A 37 18.21 -8.44 -2.23
N VAL A 38 17.51 -9.08 -1.31
CA VAL A 38 17.80 -9.01 0.14
C VAL A 38 17.77 -10.41 0.74
N GLU A 39 18.51 -10.59 1.83
CA GLU A 39 18.45 -11.82 2.61
C GLU A 39 17.06 -12.05 3.24
N LEU A 40 16.77 -13.31 3.56
CA LEU A 40 15.48 -13.72 4.13
C LEU A 40 15.15 -12.97 5.43
N GLN A 41 16.15 -12.67 6.26
CA GLN A 41 15.93 -11.96 7.52
C GLN A 41 15.47 -10.52 7.28
N THR A 42 16.12 -9.81 6.35
CA THR A 42 15.74 -8.46 5.93
C THR A 42 14.35 -8.45 5.31
N LEU A 43 14.04 -9.43 4.46
CA LEU A 43 12.71 -9.57 3.87
C LEU A 43 11.63 -9.75 4.95
N ARG A 44 11.86 -10.65 5.91
CA ARG A 44 10.95 -10.89 7.03
C ARG A 44 10.74 -9.63 7.86
N LEU A 45 11.81 -8.91 8.18
CA LEU A 45 11.73 -7.65 8.92
C LEU A 45 10.90 -6.61 8.15
N GLY A 46 11.19 -6.41 6.87
CA GLY A 46 10.48 -5.47 6.02
C GLY A 46 8.99 -5.78 5.89
N ILE A 47 8.62 -7.06 5.77
CA ILE A 47 7.22 -7.49 5.75
C ILE A 47 6.53 -7.19 7.09
N ASN A 48 7.16 -7.46 8.22
CA ASN A 48 6.59 -7.14 9.54
C ASN A 48 6.36 -5.63 9.71
N ILE A 49 7.32 -4.79 9.27
CA ILE A 49 7.15 -3.33 9.28
C ILE A 49 5.99 -2.91 8.36
N ALA A 50 5.90 -3.47 7.15
CA ALA A 50 4.79 -3.21 6.23
C ALA A 50 3.42 -3.56 6.82
N ILE A 51 3.32 -4.69 7.53
CA ILE A 51 2.07 -5.10 8.20
C ILE A 51 1.64 -4.06 9.23
N ILE A 52 2.58 -3.56 10.04
CA ILE A 52 2.30 -2.52 11.04
C ILE A 52 1.88 -1.22 10.34
N LEU A 53 2.68 -0.75 9.37
CA LEU A 53 2.39 0.49 8.66
C LEU A 53 1.07 0.44 7.88
N PHE A 54 0.71 -0.71 7.33
CA PHE A 54 -0.55 -0.86 6.61
C PHE A 54 -1.76 -0.79 7.56
N ASN A 55 -1.75 -1.59 8.63
CA ASN A 55 -2.91 -1.73 9.51
C ASN A 55 -3.02 -0.61 10.55
N SER A 56 -1.88 -0.22 11.14
CA SER A 56 -1.84 0.67 12.30
C SER A 56 -1.17 2.01 12.00
N GLY A 57 -0.53 2.17 10.84
CA GLY A 57 0.19 3.38 10.50
C GLY A 57 1.52 3.52 11.23
N PHE A 58 2.12 4.70 11.16
CA PHE A 58 3.40 5.04 11.80
C PHE A 58 3.32 4.97 13.32
N ALA A 59 2.20 5.40 13.93
CA ALA A 59 2.00 5.29 15.37
C ALA A 59 2.07 3.82 15.86
N GLY A 60 1.74 2.85 15.00
CA GLY A 60 1.89 1.42 15.28
C GLY A 60 3.34 0.96 15.52
N LEU A 61 4.35 1.73 15.08
CA LEU A 61 5.76 1.43 15.33
C LEU A 61 6.24 1.89 16.71
N LEU A 62 5.51 2.75 17.40
CA LEU A 62 5.93 3.29 18.71
C LEU A 62 6.15 2.19 19.76
N PRO A 63 5.27 1.17 19.92
CA PRO A 63 5.50 0.09 20.87
C PRO A 63 6.70 -0.79 20.50
N VAL A 64 6.98 -0.94 19.20
CA VAL A 64 8.17 -1.68 18.71
C VAL A 64 9.43 -0.94 19.13
N PHE A 65 9.49 0.36 18.90
CA PHE A 65 10.62 1.20 19.30
C PHE A 65 10.84 1.20 20.82
N GLN A 66 9.77 1.28 21.61
CA GLN A 66 9.85 1.17 23.07
C GLN A 66 10.44 -0.18 23.51
N THR A 67 9.99 -1.27 22.88
CA THR A 67 10.52 -2.62 23.16
C THR A 67 12.01 -2.75 22.82
N LEU A 68 12.47 -2.04 21.78
CA LEU A 68 13.88 -1.96 21.39
C LEU A 68 14.69 -0.96 22.22
N GLY A 69 14.11 -0.34 23.25
CA GLY A 69 14.79 0.65 24.11
C GLY A 69 14.94 2.03 23.49
N VAL A 70 14.23 2.33 22.40
CA VAL A 70 14.24 3.65 21.76
C VAL A 70 13.23 4.57 22.45
N LEU A 71 13.69 5.75 22.85
CA LEU A 71 12.86 6.77 23.47
C LEU A 71 11.81 7.30 22.47
N THR A 72 10.53 7.14 22.80
CA THR A 72 9.41 7.64 22.00
C THR A 72 8.82 8.89 22.64
N GLY A 73 9.55 10.00 22.54
CA GLY A 73 9.17 11.29 23.10
C GLY A 73 7.92 11.91 22.46
N PRO A 74 7.36 12.97 23.06
CA PRO A 74 6.16 13.65 22.56
C PRO A 74 6.27 14.12 21.10
N ASP A 75 7.42 14.68 20.70
CA ASP A 75 7.61 15.20 19.35
C ASP A 75 7.51 14.11 18.28
N LEU A 76 8.13 12.95 18.53
CA LEU A 76 8.04 11.80 17.63
C LEU A 76 6.60 11.30 17.51
N LYS A 77 5.88 11.20 18.64
CA LYS A 77 4.47 10.77 18.66
C LYS A 77 3.60 11.73 17.85
N MET A 78 3.76 13.04 18.07
CA MET A 78 3.03 14.07 17.33
C MET A 78 3.34 14.01 15.83
N PHE A 79 4.61 13.84 15.46
CA PHE A 79 5.01 13.69 14.07
C PHE A 79 4.37 12.46 13.43
N TYR A 80 4.41 11.29 14.09
CA TYR A 80 3.82 10.06 13.56
C TYR A 80 2.30 10.16 13.40
N TRP A 81 1.61 10.78 14.36
CA TRP A 81 0.18 11.06 14.20
C TRP A 81 -0.11 11.99 13.04
N SER A 82 0.75 12.99 12.77
CA SER A 82 0.58 13.87 11.61
C SER A 82 0.66 13.10 10.29
N LEU A 83 1.61 12.16 10.18
CA LEU A 83 1.75 11.29 9.01
C LEU A 83 0.53 10.38 8.83
N ASP A 84 0.06 9.79 9.93
CA ASP A 84 -1.11 8.90 9.90
C ASP A 84 -2.40 9.65 9.54
N ASN A 85 -2.57 10.88 10.05
CA ASN A 85 -3.68 11.75 9.66
C ASN A 85 -3.64 12.09 8.17
N ALA A 86 -2.46 12.45 7.64
CA ALA A 86 -2.30 12.71 6.21
C ALA A 86 -2.66 11.48 5.36
N ARG A 87 -2.20 10.29 5.77
CA ARG A 87 -2.54 9.01 5.12
C ARG A 87 -4.05 8.74 5.12
N ILE A 88 -4.72 8.94 6.25
CA ILE A 88 -6.17 8.75 6.38
C ILE A 88 -6.92 9.73 5.47
N VAL A 89 -6.55 11.02 5.50
CA VAL A 89 -7.17 12.06 4.67
C VAL A 89 -7.04 11.72 3.18
N ASP A 90 -5.86 11.31 2.72
CA ASP A 90 -5.65 10.94 1.33
C ASP A 90 -6.42 9.66 0.95
N SER A 91 -6.45 8.66 1.83
CA SER A 91 -7.24 7.44 1.65
C SER A 91 -8.74 7.75 1.52
N THR A 92 -9.29 8.61 2.39
CA THR A 92 -10.68 9.06 2.32
C THR A 92 -10.94 9.82 1.02
N ARG A 93 -10.05 10.74 0.62
CA ARG A 93 -10.15 11.48 -0.64
C ARG A 93 -10.15 10.54 -1.84
N HIS A 94 -9.25 9.57 -1.88
CA HIS A 94 -9.17 8.57 -2.94
C HIS A 94 -10.33 7.58 -2.92
N SER A 95 -11.01 7.41 -1.79
CA SER A 95 -12.18 6.56 -1.69
C SER A 95 -13.45 7.19 -2.27
N LYS A 96 -13.49 8.53 -2.43
CA LYS A 96 -14.62 9.28 -2.99
C LYS A 96 -15.00 8.81 -4.40
N PRO A 97 -16.29 8.60 -4.72
CA PRO A 97 -16.75 8.17 -6.04
C PRO A 97 -16.28 9.08 -7.18
N SER A 98 -16.42 10.39 -7.01
CA SER A 98 -15.99 11.39 -8.01
C SER A 98 -14.51 11.28 -8.38
N VAL A 99 -13.65 11.03 -7.39
CA VAL A 99 -12.20 10.84 -7.58
C VAL A 99 -11.91 9.50 -8.24
N LYS A 100 -12.63 8.43 -7.87
CA LYS A 100 -12.52 7.10 -8.53
C LYS A 100 -12.93 7.19 -10.00
N GLU A 101 -14.05 7.82 -10.31
CA GLU A 101 -14.55 7.98 -11.69
C GLU A 101 -13.61 8.83 -12.53
N SER A 102 -13.14 9.97 -12.01
CA SER A 102 -12.18 10.82 -12.70
C SER A 102 -10.89 10.05 -13.04
N ARG A 103 -10.39 9.23 -12.11
CA ARG A 103 -9.23 8.35 -12.37
C ARG A 103 -9.53 7.30 -13.44
N LYS A 104 -10.71 6.67 -13.42
CA LYS A 104 -11.13 5.70 -14.45
C LYS A 104 -11.20 6.35 -15.83
N LYS A 105 -11.83 7.52 -15.95
CA LYS A 105 -11.90 8.30 -17.21
C LYS A 105 -10.51 8.63 -17.75
N ARG A 106 -9.61 9.14 -16.90
CA ARG A 106 -8.22 9.45 -17.27
C ARG A 106 -7.41 8.22 -17.69
N ARG A 107 -7.65 7.06 -17.07
CA ARG A 107 -7.00 5.79 -17.47
C ARG A 107 -7.52 5.30 -18.82
N ALA A 108 -8.83 5.39 -19.05
CA ALA A 108 -9.45 5.00 -20.32
C ALA A 108 -8.94 5.86 -21.49
N SER A 109 -8.84 7.18 -21.31
CA SER A 109 -8.34 8.09 -22.36
C SER A 109 -6.86 7.88 -22.71
N LYS A 110 -6.05 7.38 -21.78
CA LYS A 110 -4.66 6.98 -22.08
C LYS A 110 -4.60 5.69 -22.89
N LYS A 111 -5.52 4.75 -22.66
CA LYS A 111 -5.57 3.48 -23.39
C LYS A 111 -6.04 3.65 -24.84
N SER A 112 -6.92 4.60 -25.13
CA SER A 112 -7.41 4.83 -26.49
C SER A 112 -6.41 5.56 -27.41
N LYS A 113 -5.25 5.97 -26.88
CA LYS A 113 -4.18 6.65 -27.63
C LYS A 113 -3.06 5.71 -28.06
N ILE A 114 -3.15 4.44 -27.68
CA ILE A 114 -2.28 3.34 -28.12
C ILE A 114 -3.15 2.46 -29.02
#